data_AF-A0A1B9VNI7-F1
#
_entry.id   AF-A0A1B9VNI7-F1
#
_cell.length_a   1.000
_cell.length_b   1.000
_cell.length_c   1.000
_cell.angle_alpha   90.00
_cell.angle_beta   90.00
_cell.angle_gamma   90.00
#
_symmetry.space_group_name_H-M   'P 1'
#
loop_
_entity.id
_entity.type
_entity.pdbx_description
1 polymer ?
#
loop_
_entity_poly.entity_id
_entity_poly.type
_entity_poly.pdbx_seq_one_letter_code
_entity_poly.pdbx_strand_id
1 'polypeptide(L)'
;MAEKLEVFQDMAIHGPIDKRPELREGLIAAAVGSWRVDLKRTEEVAHNTVPLEDVVLFQRDADNDHPAVGLTLWGTEDGYYVPNIVPLEKGSLSFAQYNALLKDFIAQIAEPVATQFGFTISTTQDQQTLEDWLSLEAAIKLKHFSGAANKSTRASHPSDQRRWFDFLVAVHRADDKPDADKLARWLHEVDGWDQDSAHTLAADFETAVALLAYYEEH
;
A
#
# COMPACT_ATOMS: atom_id res chain seq x y z
N MET A 1 -9.75 -5.53 -21.02
CA MET A 1 -8.78 -4.78 -20.20
C MET A 1 -8.37 -5.73 -19.09
N ALA A 2 -7.10 -5.72 -18.65
CA ALA A 2 -6.73 -6.50 -17.47
C ALA A 2 -7.54 -5.99 -16.27
N GLU A 3 -8.10 -6.91 -15.50
CA GLU A 3 -8.75 -6.60 -14.22
C GLU A 3 -7.68 -6.09 -13.24
N LYS A 4 -8.00 -5.04 -12.48
CA LYS A 4 -7.04 -4.34 -11.62
C LYS A 4 -7.69 -3.95 -10.31
N LEU A 5 -6.90 -4.02 -9.25
CA LEU A 5 -7.25 -3.57 -7.90
C LEU A 5 -6.54 -2.24 -7.63
N GLU A 6 -7.26 -1.23 -7.12
CA GLU A 6 -6.63 -0.01 -6.62
C GLU A 6 -5.88 -0.29 -5.31
N VAL A 7 -4.67 0.24 -5.21
CA VAL A 7 -3.78 0.09 -4.05
C VAL A 7 -3.15 1.42 -3.66
N PHE A 8 -2.63 1.51 -2.44
CA PHE A 8 -1.87 2.68 -2.02
C PHE A 8 -0.56 2.76 -2.79
N GLN A 9 -0.21 3.96 -3.24
CA GLN A 9 1.11 4.23 -3.78
C GLN A 9 2.07 4.53 -2.64
N ASP A 10 3.26 3.97 -2.76
CA ASP A 10 4.41 4.36 -1.95
C ASP A 10 5.18 5.44 -2.68
N MET A 11 5.87 6.30 -1.92
CA MET A 11 6.74 7.33 -2.45
C MET A 11 8.06 7.34 -1.68
N ALA A 12 9.15 7.45 -2.44
CA ALA A 12 10.47 7.65 -1.90
C ALA A 12 11.24 8.70 -2.71
N ILE A 13 12.11 9.42 -2.02
CA ILE A 13 13.06 10.40 -2.53
C ILE A 13 14.45 9.85 -2.26
N HIS A 14 15.27 9.74 -3.31
CA HIS A 14 16.64 9.21 -3.23
C HIS A 14 17.62 10.13 -3.96
N GLY A 15 18.83 10.29 -3.44
CA GLY A 15 19.81 11.19 -4.04
C GLY A 15 21.10 11.35 -3.24
N PRO A 16 21.81 12.48 -3.42
CA PRO A 16 23.09 12.71 -2.77
C PRO A 16 22.95 12.86 -1.25
N ILE A 17 23.58 11.94 -0.51
CA ILE A 17 23.52 11.89 0.98
C ILE A 17 23.98 13.22 1.60
N ASP A 18 25.00 13.86 1.02
CA ASP A 18 25.54 15.13 1.49
C ASP A 18 24.58 16.31 1.33
N LYS A 19 23.55 16.17 0.49
CA LYS A 19 22.50 17.18 0.23
C LYS A 19 21.20 16.93 0.98
N ARG A 20 21.16 15.90 1.83
CA ARG A 20 19.98 15.56 2.62
C ARG A 20 19.55 16.68 3.57
N PRO A 21 20.46 17.42 4.26
CA PRO A 21 20.06 18.57 5.07
C PRO A 21 19.40 19.68 4.24
N GLU A 22 19.95 20.01 3.07
CA GLU A 22 19.36 21.01 2.17
C GLU A 22 18.00 20.57 1.60
N LEU A 23 17.85 19.28 1.26
CA LEU A 23 16.57 18.70 0.87
C LEU A 23 15.53 18.90 1.97
N ARG A 24 15.86 18.55 3.21
CA ARG A 24 14.95 18.69 4.36
C ARG A 24 14.47 20.13 4.53
N GLU A 25 15.39 21.09 4.58
CA GLU A 25 15.06 22.50 4.75
C GLU A 25 14.27 23.04 3.56
N GLY A 26 14.59 22.59 2.33
CA GLY A 26 13.84 22.91 1.13
C GLY A 26 12.39 22.42 1.18
N LEU A 27 12.15 21.18 1.62
CA LEU A 27 10.81 20.60 1.74
C LEU A 27 9.98 21.35 2.79
N ILE A 28 10.60 21.72 3.92
CA ILE A 28 9.96 22.51 4.97
C ILE A 28 9.59 23.91 4.46
N ALA A 29 10.52 24.57 3.77
CA ALA A 29 10.30 25.91 3.23
C ALA A 29 9.27 25.94 2.09
N ALA A 30 9.18 24.86 1.31
CA ALA A 30 8.22 24.71 0.23
C ALA A 30 6.78 24.46 0.73
N ALA A 31 6.59 23.99 1.96
CA ALA A 31 5.28 23.76 2.57
C ALA A 31 4.56 25.08 2.91
N VAL A 32 4.00 25.69 1.86
CA VAL A 32 3.19 26.89 1.90
C VAL A 32 1.80 26.65 1.30
N GLY A 33 0.84 27.50 1.61
CA GLY A 33 -0.51 27.40 1.08
C GLY A 33 -1.30 26.27 1.75
N SER A 34 -1.77 25.30 0.95
CA SER A 34 -2.60 24.19 1.45
C SER A 34 -1.81 23.19 2.31
N TRP A 35 -0.49 23.13 2.14
CA TRP A 35 0.42 22.33 2.95
C TRP A 35 1.14 23.20 3.97
N ARG A 36 1.29 22.70 5.20
CA ARG A 36 2.07 23.32 6.26
C ARG A 36 2.92 22.28 6.97
N VAL A 37 4.10 22.68 7.42
CA VAL A 37 4.90 21.86 8.34
C VAL A 37 4.32 21.94 9.75
N ASP A 38 4.29 20.81 10.47
CA ASP A 38 3.98 20.76 11.90
C ASP A 38 5.27 20.54 12.69
N LEU A 39 6.00 21.63 12.90
CA LEU A 39 7.30 21.59 13.58
C LEU A 39 7.18 21.11 15.04
N LYS A 40 6.11 21.51 15.74
CA LYS A 40 5.89 21.08 17.12
C LYS A 40 5.72 19.57 17.20
N ARG A 41 4.86 18.99 16.35
CA ARG A 41 4.65 17.54 16.33
C ARG A 41 5.88 16.79 15.78
N THR A 42 6.63 17.40 14.88
CA THR A 42 7.91 16.88 14.40
C THR A 42 8.90 16.71 15.55
N GLU A 43 9.05 17.73 16.40
CA GLU A 43 9.90 17.68 17.59
C GLU A 43 9.43 16.63 18.60
N GLU A 44 8.12 16.52 18.83
CA GLU A 44 7.53 15.51 19.73
C GLU A 44 7.79 14.08 19.24
N VAL A 45 7.66 13.79 17.95
CA VAL A 45 7.89 12.45 17.38
C VAL A 45 9.38 12.09 17.40
N ALA A 46 10.24 13.04 17.05
CA ALA A 46 11.69 12.85 17.08
C ALA A 46 12.19 12.53 18.50
N HIS A 47 11.78 13.32 19.50
CA HIS A 47 12.24 13.13 20.88
C HIS A 47 11.97 11.72 21.45
N ASN A 48 10.93 11.05 20.92
CA ASN A 48 10.49 9.75 21.42
C ASN A 48 11.01 8.55 20.62
N THR A 49 11.53 8.74 19.39
CA THR A 49 11.67 7.61 18.45
C THR A 49 12.93 7.65 17.57
N VAL A 50 13.38 8.82 17.10
CA VAL A 50 14.42 8.95 16.05
C VAL A 50 15.05 10.36 16.04
N PRO A 51 16.24 10.56 15.45
CA PRO A 51 16.80 11.90 15.24
C PRO A 51 15.81 12.88 14.57
N LEU A 52 15.85 14.16 14.95
CA LEU A 52 14.94 15.21 14.43
C LEU A 52 15.06 15.44 12.91
N GLU A 53 16.22 15.10 12.35
CA GLU A 53 16.51 15.16 10.92
C GLU A 53 15.87 14.02 10.12
N ASP A 54 15.47 12.94 10.80
CA ASP A 54 14.90 11.73 10.22
C ASP A 54 13.38 11.74 10.16
N VAL A 55 12.71 12.75 10.72
CA VAL A 55 11.25 12.85 10.60
C VAL A 55 10.84 14.30 10.33
N VAL A 56 9.91 14.47 9.39
CA VAL A 56 9.23 15.74 9.13
C VAL A 56 7.74 15.48 8.96
N LEU A 57 6.90 16.17 9.74
CA LEU A 57 5.46 16.06 9.62
C LEU A 57 4.88 17.25 8.87
N PHE A 58 4.04 16.94 7.89
CA PHE A 58 3.25 17.89 7.14
C PHE A 58 1.78 17.71 7.50
N GLN A 59 1.04 18.81 7.41
CA GLN A 59 -0.40 18.81 7.47
C GLN A 59 -0.95 19.50 6.23
N ARG A 60 -2.11 19.02 5.79
CA ARG A 60 -2.91 19.67 4.77
C ARG A 60 -4.28 19.96 5.35
N ASP A 61 -4.78 21.17 5.15
CA ASP A 61 -6.16 21.50 5.53
C ASP A 61 -7.17 20.79 4.61
N ALA A 62 -8.39 20.64 5.11
CA ALA A 62 -9.49 20.07 4.34
C ALA A 62 -9.90 21.00 3.20
N ASP A 63 -10.40 20.41 2.12
CA ASP A 63 -11.10 21.12 1.04
C ASP A 63 -12.39 20.38 0.65
N ASN A 64 -12.93 20.69 -0.53
CA ASN A 64 -14.19 20.10 -1.00
C ASN A 64 -14.06 18.60 -1.33
N ASP A 65 -12.85 18.12 -1.65
CA ASP A 65 -12.61 16.79 -2.18
C ASP A 65 -11.86 15.88 -1.18
N HIS A 66 -11.11 16.49 -0.25
CA HIS A 66 -10.24 15.79 0.68
C HIS A 66 -10.37 16.29 2.13
N PRO A 67 -10.35 15.37 3.12
CA PRO A 67 -10.29 15.74 4.52
C PRO A 67 -8.93 16.33 4.88
N ALA A 68 -8.85 17.00 6.04
CA ALA A 68 -7.56 17.43 6.59
C ALA A 68 -6.70 16.20 6.93
N VAL A 69 -5.43 16.20 6.53
CA VAL A 69 -4.54 15.05 6.64
C VAL A 69 -3.17 15.41 7.21
N GLY A 70 -2.54 14.44 7.87
CA GLY A 70 -1.14 14.46 8.26
C GLY A 70 -0.35 13.52 7.36
N LEU A 71 0.77 13.99 6.84
CA LEU A 71 1.74 13.21 6.07
C LEU A 71 3.04 13.18 6.85
N THR A 72 3.62 11.99 7.01
CA THR A 72 4.94 11.87 7.64
C THR A 72 5.98 11.59 6.56
N LEU A 73 7.09 12.32 6.57
CA LEU A 73 8.30 11.94 5.85
C LEU A 73 9.28 11.32 6.85
N TRP A 74 9.73 10.12 6.55
CA TRP A 74 10.76 9.39 7.31
C TRP A 74 12.06 9.36 6.52
N GLY A 75 13.16 9.63 7.21
CA GLY A 75 14.50 9.67 6.67
C GLY A 75 15.01 8.28 6.31
N THR A 76 15.70 8.20 5.18
CA THR A 76 16.57 7.07 4.82
C THR A 76 18.02 7.54 4.82
N GLU A 77 18.95 6.64 4.53
CA GLU A 77 20.37 7.00 4.36
C GLU A 77 20.56 8.09 3.29
N ASP A 78 19.81 8.00 2.20
CA ASP A 78 19.99 8.77 0.98
C ASP A 78 18.79 9.67 0.61
N GLY A 79 17.86 9.91 1.55
CA GLY A 79 16.70 10.75 1.31
C GLY A 79 15.56 10.54 2.32
N TYR A 80 14.35 10.36 1.79
CA TYR A 80 13.12 10.26 2.59
C TYR A 80 12.07 9.36 1.91
N TYR A 81 11.14 8.81 2.68
CA TYR A 81 9.95 8.13 2.15
C TYR A 81 8.70 8.51 2.95
N VAL A 82 7.53 8.28 2.35
CA VAL A 82 6.23 8.50 3.01
C VAL A 82 5.71 7.16 3.53
N PRO A 83 5.81 6.84 4.84
CA PRO A 83 5.21 5.62 5.37
C PRO A 83 3.69 5.65 5.37
N ASN A 84 3.07 6.83 5.58
CA ASN A 84 1.62 6.94 5.61
C ASN A 84 1.12 8.39 5.48
N ILE A 85 -0.13 8.51 5.02
CA ILE A 85 -0.94 9.72 5.04
C ILE A 85 -2.22 9.37 5.81
N VAL A 86 -2.47 10.07 6.90
CA VAL A 86 -3.60 9.78 7.81
C VAL A 86 -4.53 10.98 7.93
N PRO A 87 -5.86 10.77 8.00
CA PRO A 87 -6.78 11.84 8.36
C PRO A 87 -6.43 12.44 9.72
N LEU A 88 -6.50 13.76 9.87
CA LEU A 88 -6.36 14.44 11.16
C LEU A 88 -7.62 14.33 12.01
N GLU A 89 -8.75 14.11 11.36
CA GLU A 89 -10.02 13.78 11.99
C GLU A 89 -10.27 12.26 11.97
N LYS A 90 -11.36 11.79 12.59
CA LYS A 90 -11.69 10.36 12.59
C LYS A 90 -12.06 9.87 11.19
N GLY A 91 -11.55 8.70 10.82
CA GLY A 91 -11.92 8.02 9.57
C GLY A 91 -10.71 7.36 8.91
N SER A 92 -10.90 6.94 7.67
CA SER A 92 -9.86 6.38 6.79
C SER A 92 -9.94 7.04 5.42
N LEU A 93 -8.81 7.14 4.72
CA LEU A 93 -8.79 7.54 3.32
C LEU A 93 -9.12 6.35 2.44
N SER A 94 -9.85 6.59 1.34
CA SER A 94 -9.87 5.62 0.23
C SER A 94 -8.53 5.60 -0.51
N PHE A 95 -8.27 4.56 -1.30
CA PHE A 95 -7.08 4.48 -2.16
C PHE A 95 -6.97 5.69 -3.10
N ALA A 96 -8.07 6.05 -3.77
CA ALA A 96 -8.13 7.22 -4.63
C ALA A 96 -7.81 8.52 -3.88
N GLN A 97 -8.36 8.72 -2.69
CA GLN A 97 -8.07 9.91 -1.87
C GLN A 97 -6.62 9.97 -1.42
N TYR A 98 -6.09 8.85 -0.91
CA TYR A 98 -4.69 8.76 -0.50
C TYR A 98 -3.76 9.06 -1.66
N ASN A 99 -3.96 8.39 -2.80
CA ASN A 99 -3.09 8.53 -3.97
C ASN A 99 -3.17 9.94 -4.57
N ALA A 100 -4.35 10.58 -4.55
CA ALA A 100 -4.51 11.98 -4.96
C ALA A 100 -3.75 12.93 -4.03
N LEU A 101 -3.83 12.75 -2.71
CA LEU A 101 -3.10 13.54 -1.72
C LEU A 101 -1.58 13.36 -1.84
N LEU A 102 -1.11 12.13 -2.10
CA LEU A 102 0.30 11.87 -2.33
C LEU A 102 0.79 12.55 -3.61
N LYS A 103 0.03 12.47 -4.71
CA LYS A 103 0.33 13.17 -5.98
C LYS A 103 0.36 14.69 -5.78
N ASP A 104 -0.56 15.23 -4.98
CA ASP A 104 -0.61 16.66 -4.63
C ASP A 104 0.65 17.09 -3.86
N PHE A 105 1.05 16.33 -2.83
CA PHE A 105 2.29 16.57 -2.09
C PHE A 105 3.52 16.52 -2.99
N ILE A 106 3.61 15.51 -3.86
CA ILE A 106 4.72 15.38 -4.80
C ILE A 106 4.80 16.61 -5.71
N ALA A 107 3.69 16.97 -6.35
CA ALA A 107 3.67 18.06 -7.33
C ALA A 107 3.94 19.44 -6.71
N GLN A 108 3.38 19.71 -5.52
CA GLN A 108 3.49 21.03 -4.89
C GLN A 108 4.79 21.20 -4.09
N ILE A 109 5.26 20.13 -3.44
CA ILE A 109 6.34 20.21 -2.44
C ILE A 109 7.57 19.43 -2.86
N ALA A 110 7.42 18.11 -3.10
CA ALA A 110 8.58 17.24 -3.20
C ALA A 110 9.35 17.42 -4.53
N GLU A 111 8.66 17.41 -5.67
CA GLU A 111 9.27 17.46 -7.00
C GLU A 111 10.09 18.73 -7.25
N PRO A 112 9.60 19.95 -6.93
CA PRO A 112 10.38 21.17 -7.12
C PRO A 112 11.68 21.17 -6.31
N VAL A 113 11.62 20.70 -5.05
CA VAL A 113 12.77 20.68 -4.13
C VAL A 113 13.74 19.56 -4.49
N ALA A 114 13.24 18.36 -4.78
CA ALA A 114 14.07 17.22 -5.17
C ALA A 114 14.89 17.54 -6.42
N THR A 115 14.25 18.11 -7.45
CA THR A 115 14.92 18.54 -8.68
C THR A 115 16.01 19.57 -8.41
N GLN A 116 15.75 20.53 -7.52
CA GLN A 116 16.71 21.58 -7.18
C GLN A 116 18.01 21.03 -6.56
N PHE A 117 17.90 19.97 -5.75
CA PHE A 117 19.05 19.39 -5.02
C PHE A 117 19.59 18.10 -5.65
N GLY A 118 19.09 17.71 -6.83
CA GLY A 118 19.56 16.53 -7.56
C GLY A 118 19.05 15.19 -7.00
N PHE A 119 17.92 15.20 -6.29
CA PHE A 119 17.22 14.00 -5.87
C PHE A 119 16.20 13.56 -6.93
N THR A 120 15.89 12.28 -6.91
CA THR A 120 14.85 11.65 -7.74
C THR A 120 13.71 11.15 -6.87
N ILE A 121 12.49 11.28 -7.36
CA ILE A 121 11.28 10.73 -6.73
C ILE A 121 10.85 9.47 -7.47
N SER A 122 10.54 8.41 -6.72
CA SER A 122 9.95 7.18 -7.25
C SER A 122 8.62 6.90 -6.56
N THR A 123 7.62 6.45 -7.33
CA THR A 123 6.34 5.98 -6.83
C THR A 123 6.00 4.59 -7.33
N THR A 124 5.30 3.80 -6.51
CA THR A 124 4.72 2.52 -6.95
C THR A 124 3.46 2.76 -7.78
N GLN A 125 2.97 1.73 -8.48
CA GLN A 125 1.73 1.84 -9.28
C GLN A 125 0.51 1.94 -8.36
N ASP A 126 -0.49 2.74 -8.75
CA ASP A 126 -1.77 2.87 -8.03
C ASP A 126 -2.75 1.71 -8.31
N GLN A 127 -2.36 0.79 -9.20
CA GLN A 127 -3.16 -0.35 -9.59
C GLN A 127 -2.30 -1.61 -9.69
N GLN A 128 -2.82 -2.73 -9.20
CA GLN A 128 -2.18 -4.05 -9.28
C GLN A 128 -3.09 -5.07 -9.95
N THR A 129 -2.47 -5.98 -10.68
CA THR A 129 -3.02 -7.23 -11.23
C THR A 129 -2.67 -8.39 -10.30
N LEU A 130 -3.24 -9.59 -10.51
CA LEU A 130 -2.84 -10.77 -9.75
C LEU A 130 -1.36 -11.08 -9.92
N GLU A 131 -0.84 -10.89 -11.14
CA GLU A 131 0.53 -11.21 -11.51
C GLU A 131 1.58 -10.30 -10.83
N ASP A 132 1.15 -9.21 -10.19
CA ASP A 132 2.04 -8.34 -9.40
C ASP A 132 2.33 -8.92 -8.00
N TRP A 133 1.56 -9.92 -7.54
CA TRP A 133 1.70 -10.49 -6.20
C TRP A 133 1.46 -12.02 -6.12
N LEU A 134 1.22 -12.66 -7.27
CA LEU A 134 1.15 -14.11 -7.46
C LEU A 134 2.01 -14.52 -8.65
N SER A 135 2.58 -15.71 -8.56
CA SER A 135 3.10 -16.43 -9.72
C SER A 135 2.01 -16.61 -10.79
N LEU A 136 2.43 -16.71 -12.05
CA LEU A 136 1.50 -16.90 -13.18
C LEU A 136 0.60 -18.13 -12.99
N GLU A 137 1.15 -19.23 -12.43
CA GLU A 137 0.38 -20.44 -12.14
C GLU A 137 -0.70 -20.18 -11.09
N ALA A 138 -0.34 -19.57 -9.96
CA ALA A 138 -1.30 -19.25 -8.90
C ALA A 138 -2.40 -18.29 -9.40
N ALA A 139 -2.03 -17.25 -10.16
CA ALA A 139 -2.98 -16.31 -10.75
C ALA A 139 -3.99 -17.01 -11.69
N ILE A 140 -3.54 -17.92 -12.55
CA ILE A 140 -4.42 -18.69 -13.44
C ILE A 140 -5.39 -19.56 -12.64
N LYS A 141 -4.89 -20.22 -11.58
CA LYS A 141 -5.72 -21.09 -10.74
C LYS A 141 -6.75 -20.33 -9.93
N LEU A 142 -6.39 -19.15 -9.42
CA LEU A 142 -7.35 -18.25 -8.75
C LEU A 142 -8.44 -17.80 -9.72
N LYS A 143 -8.07 -17.34 -10.91
CA LYS A 143 -9.02 -16.96 -11.98
C LYS A 143 -9.96 -18.12 -12.34
N HIS A 144 -9.43 -19.34 -12.45
CA HIS A 144 -10.23 -20.52 -12.77
C HIS A 144 -11.17 -20.94 -11.63
N PHE A 145 -10.71 -20.89 -10.38
CA PHE A 145 -11.56 -21.10 -9.21
C PHE A 145 -12.70 -20.08 -9.18
N SER A 146 -12.35 -18.80 -9.22
CA SER A 146 -13.28 -17.69 -9.04
C SER A 146 -14.31 -17.58 -10.17
N GLY A 147 -13.88 -17.84 -11.41
CA GLY A 147 -14.77 -17.82 -12.58
C GLY A 147 -15.71 -19.01 -12.69
N ALA A 148 -15.36 -20.17 -12.11
CA ALA A 148 -16.16 -21.39 -12.20
C ALA A 148 -16.97 -21.71 -10.92
N ALA A 149 -16.63 -21.09 -9.79
CA ALA A 149 -17.29 -21.34 -8.52
C ALA A 149 -18.69 -20.73 -8.47
N ASN A 150 -19.61 -21.45 -7.83
CA ASN A 150 -20.85 -20.83 -7.41
C ASN A 150 -20.57 -19.96 -6.16
N LYS A 151 -20.48 -18.65 -6.38
CA LYS A 151 -20.11 -17.67 -5.34
C LYS A 151 -21.05 -17.65 -4.13
N SER A 152 -22.32 -18.05 -4.33
CA SER A 152 -23.29 -18.20 -3.24
C SER A 152 -23.04 -19.40 -2.31
N THR A 153 -22.25 -20.38 -2.75
CA THR A 153 -21.94 -21.60 -1.99
C THR A 153 -20.45 -21.74 -1.67
N ARG A 154 -19.63 -20.73 -2.01
CA ARG A 154 -18.17 -20.74 -1.80
C ARG A 154 -17.50 -21.98 -2.40
N ALA A 155 -16.61 -22.60 -1.66
CA ALA A 155 -15.91 -23.83 -2.02
C ALA A 155 -16.63 -25.11 -1.51
N SER A 156 -17.92 -25.04 -1.17
CA SER A 156 -18.63 -26.17 -0.54
C SER A 156 -18.90 -27.32 -1.51
N HIS A 157 -18.91 -27.05 -2.82
CA HIS A 157 -19.02 -28.10 -3.83
C HIS A 157 -17.65 -28.77 -4.04
N PRO A 158 -17.56 -30.12 -4.15
CA PRO A 158 -16.27 -30.82 -4.26
C PRO A 158 -15.37 -30.32 -5.40
N SER A 159 -15.95 -29.91 -6.52
CA SER A 159 -15.19 -29.33 -7.65
C SER A 159 -14.62 -27.94 -7.34
N ASP A 160 -15.35 -27.12 -6.58
CA ASP A 160 -14.90 -25.79 -6.17
C ASP A 160 -13.79 -25.91 -5.13
N GLN A 161 -13.95 -26.84 -4.18
CA GLN A 161 -12.93 -27.18 -3.20
C GLN A 161 -11.63 -27.63 -3.89
N ARG A 162 -11.70 -28.48 -4.91
CA ARG A 162 -10.51 -28.93 -5.63
C ARG A 162 -9.79 -27.76 -6.32
N ARG A 163 -10.55 -26.89 -7.01
CA ARG A 163 -9.98 -25.69 -7.66
C ARG A 163 -9.33 -24.75 -6.67
N TRP A 164 -9.96 -24.57 -5.50
CA TRP A 164 -9.40 -23.79 -4.40
C TRP A 164 -8.09 -24.40 -3.89
N PHE A 165 -8.05 -25.71 -3.64
CA PHE A 165 -6.84 -26.39 -3.21
C PHE A 165 -5.72 -26.32 -4.25
N ASP A 166 -6.05 -26.43 -5.55
CA ASP A 166 -5.05 -26.29 -6.61
C ASP A 166 -4.38 -24.91 -6.58
N PHE A 167 -5.15 -23.85 -6.28
CA PHE A 167 -4.64 -22.49 -6.08
C PHE A 167 -3.71 -22.41 -4.85
N LEU A 168 -4.16 -22.90 -3.69
CA LEU A 168 -3.36 -22.89 -2.45
C LEU A 168 -2.01 -23.60 -2.61
N VAL A 169 -2.02 -24.77 -3.25
CA VAL A 169 -0.81 -25.54 -3.53
C VAL A 169 0.12 -24.80 -4.49
N ALA A 170 -0.41 -24.06 -5.46
CA ALA A 170 0.42 -23.26 -6.37
C ALA A 170 1.08 -22.08 -5.65
N VAL A 171 0.33 -21.35 -4.82
CA VAL A 171 0.89 -20.26 -3.98
C VAL A 171 2.03 -20.79 -3.12
N HIS A 172 1.78 -21.88 -2.40
CA HIS A 172 2.76 -22.48 -1.51
C HIS A 172 4.04 -22.92 -2.23
N ARG A 173 3.90 -23.62 -3.36
CA ARG A 173 5.05 -24.09 -4.16
C ARG A 173 5.88 -22.96 -4.75
N ALA A 174 5.25 -21.83 -5.06
CA ALA A 174 5.93 -20.66 -5.59
C ALA A 174 6.59 -19.80 -4.50
N ASP A 175 6.39 -20.12 -3.22
CA ASP A 175 6.69 -19.22 -2.08
C ASP A 175 6.07 -17.83 -2.27
N ASP A 176 4.91 -17.78 -2.93
CA ASP A 176 4.12 -16.56 -3.07
C ASP A 176 3.62 -16.16 -1.68
N LYS A 177 3.80 -14.88 -1.29
CA LYS A 177 3.39 -14.35 0.03
C LYS A 177 2.33 -13.25 -0.13
N PRO A 178 1.17 -13.57 -0.73
CA PRO A 178 0.13 -12.59 -0.89
C PRO A 178 -0.49 -12.27 0.47
N ASP A 179 -0.77 -10.98 0.69
CA ASP A 179 -1.54 -10.54 1.85
C ASP A 179 -2.99 -11.04 1.74
N ALA A 180 -3.49 -11.67 2.79
CA ALA A 180 -4.85 -12.22 2.81
C ALA A 180 -5.92 -11.14 2.69
N ASP A 181 -5.70 -9.96 3.27
CA ASP A 181 -6.60 -8.82 3.10
C ASP A 181 -6.62 -8.37 1.64
N LYS A 182 -5.46 -8.40 0.95
CA LYS A 182 -5.38 -8.13 -0.49
C LYS A 182 -6.13 -9.19 -1.31
N LEU A 183 -6.04 -10.46 -0.94
CA LEU A 183 -6.79 -11.55 -1.59
C LEU A 183 -8.30 -11.39 -1.39
N ALA A 184 -8.77 -11.08 -0.17
CA ALA A 184 -10.17 -10.81 0.12
C ALA A 184 -10.69 -9.65 -0.74
N ARG A 185 -9.92 -8.56 -0.81
CA ARG A 185 -10.26 -7.40 -1.64
C ARG A 185 -10.32 -7.76 -3.11
N TRP A 186 -9.37 -8.52 -3.64
CA TRP A 186 -9.43 -8.97 -5.04
C TRP A 186 -10.71 -9.77 -5.30
N LEU A 187 -10.99 -10.77 -4.47
CA LEU A 187 -12.19 -11.59 -4.61
C LEU A 187 -13.46 -10.74 -4.58
N HIS A 188 -13.54 -9.76 -3.68
CA HIS A 188 -14.72 -8.91 -3.55
C HIS A 188 -14.85 -7.86 -4.67
N GLU A 189 -13.84 -7.00 -4.82
CA GLU A 189 -13.89 -5.79 -5.66
C GLU A 189 -13.70 -6.12 -7.15
N VAL A 190 -12.88 -7.12 -7.47
CA VAL A 190 -12.54 -7.47 -8.85
C VAL A 190 -13.38 -8.65 -9.32
N ASP A 191 -13.34 -9.74 -8.58
CA ASP A 191 -14.05 -10.95 -8.99
C ASP A 191 -15.54 -10.89 -8.62
N GLY A 192 -16.01 -9.96 -7.78
CA GLY A 192 -17.43 -9.79 -7.47
C GLY A 192 -18.01 -10.84 -6.52
N TRP A 193 -17.19 -11.42 -5.65
CA TRP A 193 -17.68 -12.19 -4.50
C TRP A 193 -18.37 -11.27 -3.50
N ASP A 194 -19.34 -11.78 -2.74
CA ASP A 194 -19.83 -11.02 -1.58
C ASP A 194 -18.73 -10.90 -0.52
N GLN A 195 -18.81 -9.85 0.29
CA GLN A 195 -17.75 -9.50 1.24
C GLN A 195 -17.49 -10.61 2.25
N ASP A 196 -18.52 -11.24 2.81
CA ASP A 196 -18.39 -12.29 3.82
C ASP A 196 -17.71 -13.54 3.24
N SER A 197 -18.11 -13.93 2.03
CA SER A 197 -17.47 -15.04 1.32
C SER A 197 -16.02 -14.78 0.99
N ALA A 198 -15.68 -13.56 0.55
CA ALA A 198 -14.31 -13.17 0.23
C ALA A 198 -13.40 -13.21 1.47
N HIS A 199 -13.86 -12.67 2.61
CA HIS A 199 -13.12 -12.71 3.87
C HIS A 199 -12.97 -14.15 4.39
N THR A 200 -14.02 -14.96 4.26
CA THR A 200 -13.93 -16.37 4.69
C THR A 200 -12.89 -17.14 3.86
N LEU A 201 -12.86 -16.93 2.54
CA LEU A 201 -11.86 -17.54 1.67
C LEU A 201 -10.44 -17.05 2.01
N ALA A 202 -10.27 -15.78 2.34
CA ALA A 202 -8.98 -15.24 2.78
C ALA A 202 -8.50 -15.84 4.12
N ALA A 203 -9.40 -16.02 5.09
CA ALA A 203 -9.07 -16.70 6.35
C ALA A 203 -8.72 -18.18 6.13
N ASP A 204 -9.46 -18.87 5.25
CA ASP A 204 -9.17 -20.25 4.84
C ASP A 204 -7.79 -20.32 4.14
N PHE A 205 -7.46 -19.31 3.32
CA PHE A 205 -6.17 -19.17 2.64
C PHE A 205 -5.01 -19.07 3.64
N GLU A 206 -5.07 -18.14 4.61
CA GLU A 206 -4.02 -17.98 5.63
C GLU A 206 -3.78 -19.28 6.40
N THR A 207 -4.88 -19.91 6.82
CA THR A 207 -4.83 -21.17 7.57
C THR A 207 -4.18 -22.27 6.74
N ALA A 208 -4.53 -22.40 5.46
CA ALA A 208 -4.00 -23.44 4.61
C ALA A 208 -2.52 -23.25 4.25
N VAL A 209 -2.08 -22.01 3.98
CA VAL A 209 -0.66 -21.71 3.72
C VAL A 209 0.18 -21.98 4.97
N ALA A 210 -0.28 -21.55 6.15
CA ALA A 210 0.39 -21.85 7.41
C ALA A 210 0.49 -23.37 7.68
N LEU A 211 -0.57 -24.13 7.36
CA LEU A 211 -0.58 -25.58 7.49
C LEU A 211 0.39 -26.27 6.52
N LEU A 212 0.46 -25.82 5.27
CA LEU A 212 1.38 -26.38 4.26
C LEU A 212 2.84 -26.12 4.64
N ALA A 213 3.16 -24.91 5.12
CA ALA A 213 4.48 -24.60 5.65
C ALA A 213 4.85 -25.49 6.84
N TYR A 214 3.94 -25.66 7.80
CA TYR A 214 4.15 -26.56 8.94
C TYR A 214 4.41 -28.01 8.49
N TYR A 215 3.68 -28.50 7.48
CA TYR A 215 3.84 -29.86 6.94
C TYR A 215 5.17 -30.08 6.22
N GLU A 216 5.77 -29.06 5.61
CA GLU A 216 7.09 -29.20 4.99
C GLU A 216 8.23 -29.20 6.00
N GLU A 217 8.01 -28.53 7.14
CA GLU A 217 8.99 -28.45 8.23
C GLU A 217 9.00 -29.69 9.16
N HIS A 218 7.97 -30.55 9.11
CA HIS A 218 7.75 -31.68 10.04
C HIS A 218 7.41 -33.00 9.35
#